data_AF-A0A6N7AMV6-F1
#
_entry.id   AF-A0A6N7AMV6-F1
#
_cell.length_a   1.000
_cell.length_b   1.000
_cell.length_c   1.000
_cell.angle_alpha   90.00
_cell.angle_beta   90.00
_cell.angle_gamma   90.00
#
_symmetry.space_group_name_H-M   'P 1'
#
loop_
_entity.id
_entity.type
_entity.pdbx_description
1 polymer ?
#
loop_
_entity_poly.entity_id
_entity_poly.type
_entity_poly.pdbx_seq_one_letter_code
_entity_poly.pdbx_strand_id
1 'polypeptide(L)'
;MLIAHKIALDPNNVQATYFARAAGTARFAWNWALAEWQRQYKACKADSALSKPSQMALRRQLNGIKGERFPWMREVTKNVPQMAIIQLGAAFKNFFAGRARYPRFRKKGIHDRFSLTNEQSSIDGSRIRIPKLGWVRMRETLRFTGRILSATVSRVADRWFASITVDTPDSSHLPEAENQGAVGVDLGVSALVTFSTGEVITGPKAHKILLDRLRRLSRGLSRKVKGSRNRKKAKAKLARLHVRISNIRQNAMHQLTTKPHTSVPHHRHQGFERARHGQEQALVACRVGYGLLRVPAATGIQGGTARRGDRGG
;
A
#
# COMPACT_ATOMS: atom_id res chain seq x y z
N MET A 1 12.75 -7.70 -0.99
CA MET A 1 11.85 -7.18 0.07
C MET A 1 10.41 -7.08 -0.45
N LEU A 2 9.41 -7.41 0.39
CA LEU A 2 8.00 -7.19 0.07
C LEU A 2 7.53 -5.82 0.56
N ILE A 3 7.08 -4.96 -0.36
CA ILE A 3 6.56 -3.63 -0.04
C ILE A 3 5.13 -3.50 -0.57
N ALA A 4 4.28 -2.75 0.15
CA ALA A 4 2.95 -2.42 -0.33
C ALA A 4 2.83 -0.92 -0.62
N HIS A 5 2.37 -0.57 -1.82
CA HIS A 5 2.02 0.80 -2.18
C HIS A 5 0.51 0.97 -2.21
N LYS A 6 -0.01 1.89 -1.38
CA LYS A 6 -1.45 2.17 -1.29
C LYS A 6 -1.80 3.43 -2.08
N ILE A 7 -2.46 3.24 -3.21
CA ILE A 7 -2.82 4.30 -4.15
C ILE A 7 -4.33 4.54 -4.14
N ALA A 8 -4.76 5.80 -4.17
CA ALA A 8 -6.16 6.14 -4.37
C ALA A 8 -6.61 5.86 -5.81
N LEU A 9 -7.79 5.27 -5.97
CA LEU A 9 -8.41 5.00 -7.27
C LEU A 9 -9.36 6.14 -7.66
N ASP A 10 -9.55 6.32 -8.96
CA ASP A 10 -10.49 7.27 -9.55
C ASP A 10 -11.53 6.54 -10.43
N PRO A 11 -12.42 5.72 -9.82
CA PRO A 11 -13.36 4.91 -10.57
C PRO A 11 -14.55 5.73 -11.08
N ASN A 12 -15.02 5.41 -12.28
CA ASN A 12 -16.33 5.87 -12.75
C ASN A 12 -17.48 5.13 -12.03
N ASN A 13 -18.74 5.51 -12.31
CA ASN A 13 -19.91 4.93 -11.64
C ASN A 13 -20.05 3.40 -11.85
N VAL A 14 -19.69 2.90 -13.03
CA VAL A 14 -19.72 1.46 -13.35
C VAL A 14 -18.67 0.72 -12.53
N GLN A 15 -17.44 1.25 -12.49
CA GLN A 15 -16.34 0.69 -11.71
C GLN A 15 -16.59 0.72 -10.20
N ALA A 16 -17.14 1.83 -9.68
CA ALA A 16 -17.50 1.95 -8.27
C ALA A 16 -18.61 0.97 -7.88
N THR A 17 -19.58 0.74 -8.77
CA THR A 17 -20.63 -0.27 -8.59
C THR A 17 -20.04 -1.68 -8.57
N TYR A 18 -19.15 -2.00 -9.52
CA TYR A 18 -18.43 -3.28 -9.53
C TYR A 18 -17.65 -3.49 -8.23
N PHE A 19 -16.92 -2.48 -7.74
CA PHE A 19 -16.17 -2.57 -6.47
C PHE A 19 -17.08 -2.86 -5.29
N ALA A 20 -18.26 -2.23 -5.24
CA ALA A 20 -19.24 -2.50 -4.20
C ALA A 20 -19.78 -3.94 -4.26
N ARG A 21 -20.04 -4.47 -5.47
CA ARG A 21 -20.43 -5.87 -5.70
C ARG A 21 -19.30 -6.82 -5.27
N ALA A 22 -18.08 -6.61 -5.75
CA ALA A 22 -16.90 -7.42 -5.42
C ALA A 22 -16.61 -7.46 -3.91
N ALA A 23 -16.63 -6.30 -3.23
CA ALA A 23 -16.50 -6.26 -1.77
C ALA A 23 -17.66 -6.97 -1.06
N GLY A 24 -18.88 -6.89 -1.61
CA GLY A 24 -20.04 -7.65 -1.15
C GLY A 24 -19.84 -9.17 -1.26
N THR A 25 -19.38 -9.65 -2.43
CA THR A 25 -19.09 -11.06 -2.70
C THR A 25 -17.97 -11.58 -1.80
N ALA A 26 -16.88 -10.83 -1.63
CA ALA A 26 -15.80 -11.21 -0.70
C ALA A 26 -16.28 -11.30 0.75
N ARG A 27 -17.13 -10.35 1.18
CA ARG A 27 -17.74 -10.39 2.52
C ARG A 27 -18.63 -11.63 2.68
N PHE A 28 -19.48 -11.91 1.70
CA PHE A 28 -20.34 -13.09 1.73
C PHE A 28 -19.51 -14.37 1.81
N ALA A 29 -18.52 -14.55 0.91
CA ALA A 29 -17.72 -15.77 0.86
C ALA A 29 -16.95 -16.01 2.17
N TRP A 30 -16.40 -14.95 2.79
CA TRP A 30 -15.81 -15.04 4.12
C TRP A 30 -16.82 -15.48 5.18
N ASN A 31 -17.99 -14.84 5.22
CA ASN A 31 -19.00 -15.10 6.24
C ASN A 31 -19.59 -16.50 6.09
N TRP A 32 -19.91 -16.92 4.87
CA TRP A 32 -20.35 -18.26 4.55
C TRP A 32 -19.31 -19.29 5.01
N ALA A 33 -18.03 -19.09 4.64
CA ALA A 33 -16.97 -20.02 5.01
C ALA A 33 -16.72 -20.05 6.53
N LEU A 34 -16.86 -18.93 7.24
CA LEU A 34 -16.74 -18.90 8.70
C LEU A 34 -17.89 -19.64 9.39
N ALA A 35 -19.13 -19.46 8.91
CA ALA A 35 -20.28 -20.20 9.43
C ALA A 35 -20.12 -21.71 9.20
N GLU A 36 -19.69 -22.09 7.99
CA GLU A 36 -19.48 -23.49 7.63
C GLU A 36 -18.30 -24.10 8.39
N TRP A 37 -17.21 -23.36 8.59
CA TRP A 37 -16.11 -23.76 9.48
C TRP A 37 -16.61 -24.05 10.89
N GLN A 38 -17.44 -23.17 11.45
CA GLN A 38 -18.01 -23.36 12.79
C GLN A 38 -18.91 -24.60 12.85
N ARG A 39 -19.71 -24.84 11.81
CA ARG A 39 -20.58 -26.03 11.70
C ARG A 39 -19.75 -27.33 11.65
N GLN A 40 -18.78 -27.40 10.74
CA GLN A 40 -17.90 -28.56 10.58
C GLN A 40 -17.04 -28.81 11.82
N TYR A 41 -16.54 -27.76 12.47
CA TYR A 41 -15.78 -27.89 13.72
C TYR A 41 -16.63 -28.46 14.86
N LYS A 42 -17.88 -28.00 15.01
CA LYS A 42 -18.81 -28.55 16.02
C LYS A 42 -19.10 -30.03 15.76
N ALA A 43 -19.31 -30.42 14.50
CA ALA A 43 -19.54 -31.81 14.12
C ALA A 43 -18.31 -32.69 14.41
N CYS A 44 -17.12 -32.25 14.02
CA CYS A 44 -15.85 -32.94 14.30
C CYS A 44 -15.54 -33.03 15.80
N LYS A 45 -16.03 -32.09 16.61
CA LYS A 45 -15.91 -32.17 18.08
C LYS A 45 -16.85 -33.22 18.69
N ALA A 46 -18.00 -33.48 18.05
CA ALA A 46 -18.95 -34.51 18.48
C ALA A 46 -18.57 -35.91 17.97
N ASP A 47 -17.98 -35.98 16.78
CA ASP A 47 -17.53 -37.21 16.14
C ASP A 47 -16.09 -37.04 15.61
N SER A 48 -15.15 -37.70 16.27
CA SER A 48 -13.72 -37.67 15.94
C SER A 48 -13.38 -38.34 14.60
N ALA A 49 -14.29 -39.11 13.99
CA ALA A 49 -14.10 -39.69 12.66
C ALA A 49 -14.21 -38.62 11.55
N LEU A 50 -14.88 -37.48 11.83
CA LEU A 50 -15.04 -36.41 10.85
C LEU A 50 -13.77 -35.56 10.72
N SER A 51 -13.39 -35.26 9.48
CA SER A 51 -12.23 -34.42 9.19
C SER A 51 -12.39 -32.98 9.72
N LYS A 52 -11.30 -32.40 10.22
CA LYS A 52 -11.26 -31.00 10.66
C LYS A 52 -11.52 -30.05 9.47
N PRO A 53 -12.19 -28.91 9.69
CA PRO A 53 -12.45 -27.94 8.64
C PRO A 53 -11.14 -27.42 8.04
N SER A 54 -11.11 -27.33 6.71
CA SER A 54 -9.99 -26.78 5.97
C SER A 54 -10.48 -25.74 4.97
N GLN A 55 -9.69 -24.68 4.84
CA GLN A 55 -9.90 -23.61 3.88
C GLN A 55 -10.02 -24.14 2.43
N MET A 56 -9.26 -25.19 2.09
CA MET A 56 -9.31 -25.82 0.77
C MET A 56 -10.65 -26.55 0.55
N ALA A 57 -11.12 -27.32 1.55
CA ALA A 57 -12.39 -28.03 1.47
C ALA A 57 -13.57 -27.06 1.31
N LEU A 58 -13.59 -25.97 2.10
CA LEU A 58 -14.61 -24.93 2.01
C LEU A 58 -14.64 -24.24 0.64
N ARG A 59 -13.48 -24.03 0.01
CA ARG A 59 -13.41 -23.52 -1.37
C ARG A 59 -14.04 -24.47 -2.37
N ARG A 60 -13.75 -25.78 -2.26
CA ARG A 60 -14.35 -26.80 -3.14
C ARG A 60 -15.87 -26.84 -2.96
N GLN A 61 -16.35 -26.85 -1.72
CA GLN A 61 -17.78 -26.81 -1.40
C GLN A 61 -18.47 -25.57 -1.97
N LEU A 62 -17.95 -24.36 -1.72
CA LEU A 62 -18.55 -23.14 -2.27
C LEU A 62 -18.52 -23.16 -3.80
N ASN A 63 -17.44 -23.66 -4.42
CA ASN A 63 -17.34 -23.75 -5.86
C ASN A 63 -18.39 -24.70 -6.48
N GLY A 64 -18.74 -25.79 -5.80
CA GLY A 64 -19.80 -26.71 -6.23
C GLY A 64 -21.17 -26.04 -6.20
N ILE A 65 -21.51 -25.36 -5.10
CA ILE A 65 -22.86 -24.81 -4.92
C ILE A 65 -23.07 -23.42 -5.52
N LYS A 66 -22.00 -22.63 -5.78
CA LYS A 66 -22.15 -21.22 -6.17
C LYS A 66 -22.83 -21.03 -7.53
N GLY A 67 -22.75 -22.02 -8.42
CA GLY A 67 -23.39 -21.93 -9.74
C GLY A 67 -24.91 -21.87 -9.62
N GLU A 68 -25.45 -22.76 -8.81
CA GLU A 68 -26.89 -22.94 -8.61
C GLU A 68 -27.43 -21.97 -7.55
N ARG A 69 -26.81 -21.96 -6.35
CA ARG A 69 -27.34 -21.21 -5.21
C ARG A 69 -26.98 -19.72 -5.22
N PHE A 70 -25.86 -19.35 -5.85
CA PHE A 70 -25.32 -17.99 -5.80
C PHE A 70 -24.82 -17.47 -7.17
N PRO A 71 -25.66 -17.50 -8.22
CA PRO A 71 -25.23 -17.18 -9.59
C PRO A 71 -24.62 -15.78 -9.73
N TRP A 72 -25.09 -14.80 -8.95
CA TRP A 72 -24.57 -13.43 -8.87
C TRP A 72 -23.07 -13.35 -8.52
N MET A 73 -22.47 -14.40 -7.93
CA MET A 73 -21.01 -14.44 -7.70
C MET A 73 -20.20 -14.44 -9.01
N ARG A 74 -20.81 -14.86 -10.12
CA ARG A 74 -20.17 -14.86 -11.45
C ARG A 74 -20.08 -13.47 -12.07
N GLU A 75 -20.77 -12.47 -11.54
CA GLU A 75 -20.64 -11.07 -11.99
C GLU A 75 -19.26 -10.47 -11.68
N VAL A 76 -18.54 -11.05 -10.70
CA VAL A 76 -17.22 -10.59 -10.29
C VAL A 76 -16.14 -11.61 -10.68
N THR A 77 -14.88 -11.21 -10.58
CA THR A 77 -13.76 -12.14 -10.83
C THR A 77 -13.75 -13.29 -9.83
N LYS A 78 -13.36 -14.49 -10.30
CA LYS A 78 -13.25 -15.72 -9.49
C LYS A 78 -12.36 -15.55 -8.25
N ASN A 79 -11.37 -14.65 -8.33
CA ASN A 79 -10.44 -14.36 -7.25
C ASN A 79 -11.13 -13.77 -6.02
N VAL A 80 -12.20 -13.01 -6.18
CA VAL A 80 -12.87 -12.30 -5.09
C VAL A 80 -13.35 -13.26 -3.99
N PRO A 81 -14.22 -14.26 -4.29
CA PRO A 81 -14.62 -15.24 -3.27
C PRO A 81 -13.47 -16.18 -2.87
N GLN A 82 -12.60 -16.55 -3.80
CA GLN A 82 -11.46 -17.43 -3.53
C GLN A 82 -10.48 -16.84 -2.49
N MET A 83 -10.07 -15.58 -2.69
CA MET A 83 -9.17 -14.87 -1.78
C MET A 83 -9.81 -14.62 -0.42
N ALA A 84 -11.12 -14.36 -0.38
CA ALA A 84 -11.82 -14.22 0.88
C ALA A 84 -11.70 -15.49 1.74
N ILE A 85 -11.87 -16.67 1.15
CA ILE A 85 -11.73 -17.93 1.89
C ILE A 85 -10.25 -18.20 2.22
N ILE A 86 -9.30 -17.90 1.33
CA ILE A 86 -7.85 -18.04 1.63
C ILE A 86 -7.46 -17.19 2.84
N GLN A 87 -7.91 -15.95 2.89
CA GLN A 87 -7.67 -15.07 4.03
C GLN A 87 -8.29 -15.62 5.33
N LEU A 88 -9.41 -16.35 5.25
CA LEU A 88 -10.01 -16.98 6.43
C LEU A 88 -9.12 -18.10 6.95
N GLY A 89 -8.58 -18.94 6.07
CA GLY A 89 -7.61 -19.98 6.46
C GLY A 89 -6.36 -19.38 7.10
N ALA A 90 -5.82 -18.30 6.53
CA ALA A 90 -4.70 -17.57 7.13
C ALA A 90 -5.05 -16.98 8.50
N ALA A 91 -6.28 -16.49 8.69
CA ALA A 91 -6.74 -15.99 9.98
C ALA A 91 -6.83 -17.10 11.03
N PHE A 92 -7.33 -18.29 10.67
CA PHE A 92 -7.32 -19.45 11.56
C PHE A 92 -5.90 -19.94 11.85
N LYS A 93 -5.01 -20.00 10.85
CA LYS A 93 -3.58 -20.33 11.05
C LYS A 93 -2.95 -19.41 12.09
N ASN A 94 -3.18 -18.10 11.98
CA ASN A 94 -2.65 -17.12 12.93
C ASN A 94 -3.31 -17.23 14.32
N PHE A 95 -4.60 -17.58 14.39
CA PHE A 95 -5.30 -17.82 15.65
C PHE A 95 -4.71 -19.02 16.39
N PHE A 96 -4.54 -20.15 15.72
CA PHE A 96 -3.94 -21.35 16.32
C PHE A 96 -2.47 -21.16 16.70
N ALA A 97 -1.75 -20.30 15.99
CA ALA A 97 -0.38 -19.90 16.35
C ALA A 97 -0.30 -18.85 17.48
N GLY A 98 -1.43 -18.46 18.09
CA GLY A 98 -1.47 -17.45 19.17
C GLY A 98 -1.19 -16.01 18.72
N ARG A 99 -1.05 -15.75 17.41
CA ARG A 99 -0.70 -14.44 16.84
C ARG A 99 -1.92 -13.54 16.58
N ALA A 100 -3.12 -14.10 16.60
CA ALA A 100 -4.36 -13.38 16.32
C ALA A 100 -5.53 -13.91 17.16
N ARG A 101 -6.56 -13.09 17.30
CA ARG A 101 -7.83 -13.51 17.91
C ARG A 101 -8.67 -14.33 16.93
N TYR A 102 -9.68 -15.02 17.46
CA TYR A 102 -10.61 -15.81 16.67
C TYR A 102 -11.26 -14.99 15.53
N PRO A 103 -11.35 -15.53 14.29
CA PRO A 103 -11.94 -14.82 13.16
C PRO A 103 -13.40 -14.42 13.38
N ARG A 104 -13.77 -13.20 12.95
CA ARG A 104 -15.13 -12.66 13.10
C ARG A 104 -15.82 -12.47 11.75
N PHE A 105 -17.15 -12.46 11.77
CA PHE A 105 -17.95 -12.10 10.60
C PHE A 105 -17.64 -10.68 10.11
N ARG A 106 -17.44 -10.54 8.80
CA ARG A 106 -17.23 -9.27 8.11
C ARG A 106 -18.55 -8.51 7.98
N LYS A 107 -18.46 -7.20 8.14
CA LYS A 107 -19.59 -6.24 8.13
C LYS A 107 -19.48 -5.23 6.98
N LYS A 108 -20.62 -4.90 6.36
CA LYS A 108 -20.74 -3.87 5.30
C LYS A 108 -20.37 -2.49 5.83
N GLY A 109 -19.61 -1.72 5.05
CA GLY A 109 -19.14 -0.39 5.45
C GLY A 109 -18.03 -0.39 6.50
N ILE A 110 -17.45 -1.55 6.81
CA ILE A 110 -16.27 -1.72 7.66
C ILE A 110 -15.22 -2.55 6.92
N HIS A 111 -15.64 -3.66 6.33
CA HIS A 111 -14.75 -4.61 5.64
C HIS A 111 -14.99 -4.59 4.13
N ASP A 112 -15.25 -3.40 3.57
CA ASP A 112 -15.50 -3.25 2.13
C ASP A 112 -14.16 -3.33 1.39
N ARG A 113 -13.71 -4.56 1.14
CA ARG A 113 -12.46 -4.89 0.46
C ARG A 113 -12.55 -6.20 -0.32
N PHE A 114 -11.74 -6.32 -1.35
CA PHE A 114 -11.50 -7.57 -2.07
C PHE A 114 -10.05 -7.62 -2.57
N SER A 115 -9.52 -8.81 -2.78
CA SER A 115 -8.12 -9.02 -3.19
C SER A 115 -8.05 -9.77 -4.52
N LEU A 116 -7.02 -9.43 -5.29
CA LEU A 116 -6.67 -9.97 -6.60
C LEU A 116 -5.26 -10.55 -6.50
N THR A 117 -5.04 -11.68 -7.16
CA THR A 117 -3.71 -12.30 -7.29
C THR A 117 -2.99 -11.79 -8.54
N ASN A 118 -1.65 -11.87 -8.52
CA ASN A 118 -0.75 -11.40 -9.58
C ASN A 118 -1.22 -11.71 -11.01
N GLU A 119 -1.55 -12.98 -11.27
CA GLU A 119 -1.82 -13.54 -12.61
C GLU A 119 -2.92 -12.81 -13.41
N GLN A 120 -3.68 -11.92 -12.79
CA GLN A 120 -4.81 -11.27 -13.43
C GLN A 120 -4.87 -9.75 -13.21
N SER A 121 -3.89 -9.14 -12.54
CA SER A 121 -3.82 -7.68 -12.37
C SER A 121 -2.54 -7.13 -12.98
N SER A 122 -2.67 -6.41 -14.10
CA SER A 122 -1.58 -5.68 -14.74
C SER A 122 -1.65 -4.20 -14.35
N ILE A 123 -0.50 -3.53 -14.32
CA ILE A 123 -0.39 -2.10 -14.12
C ILE A 123 0.22 -1.50 -15.38
N ASP A 124 -0.37 -0.40 -15.84
CA ASP A 124 0.13 0.39 -16.95
C ASP A 124 0.05 1.87 -16.55
N GLY A 125 1.21 2.47 -16.33
CA GLY A 125 1.34 3.82 -15.79
C GLY A 125 0.50 4.03 -14.53
N SER A 126 -0.49 4.93 -14.62
CA SER A 126 -1.43 5.26 -13.55
C SER A 126 -2.75 4.49 -13.67
N ARG A 127 -2.75 3.27 -14.22
CA ARG A 127 -3.95 2.42 -14.33
C ARG A 127 -3.68 1.00 -13.84
N ILE A 128 -4.68 0.39 -13.22
CA ILE A 128 -4.69 -1.02 -12.82
C ILE A 128 -5.78 -1.77 -13.59
N ARG A 129 -5.43 -2.92 -14.18
CA ARG A 129 -6.39 -3.80 -14.84
C ARG A 129 -7.03 -4.73 -13.82
N ILE A 130 -8.37 -4.78 -13.83
CA ILE A 130 -9.16 -5.67 -12.98
C ILE A 130 -9.95 -6.61 -13.89
N PRO A 131 -9.89 -7.94 -13.68
CA PRO A 131 -10.60 -8.90 -14.53
C PRO A 131 -12.12 -8.68 -14.49
N LYS A 132 -12.76 -8.83 -15.65
CA LYS A 132 -14.18 -8.52 -15.89
C LYS A 132 -14.59 -7.04 -15.73
N LEU A 133 -13.64 -6.15 -15.44
CA LEU A 133 -13.90 -4.70 -15.33
C LEU A 133 -13.08 -3.88 -16.34
N GLY A 134 -11.84 -4.28 -16.60
CA GLY A 134 -10.90 -3.54 -17.46
C GLY A 134 -10.00 -2.60 -16.66
N TRP A 135 -9.53 -1.54 -17.31
CA TRP A 135 -8.59 -0.58 -16.73
C TRP A 135 -9.29 0.43 -15.80
N VAL A 136 -8.72 0.63 -14.62
CA VAL A 136 -9.18 1.62 -13.64
C VAL A 136 -8.06 2.61 -13.36
N ARG A 137 -8.39 3.91 -13.37
CA ARG A 137 -7.44 4.98 -13.08
C ARG A 137 -7.01 4.98 -11.62
N MET A 138 -5.73 5.21 -11.42
CA MET A 138 -5.05 5.44 -10.16
C MET A 138 -4.62 6.91 -10.10
N ARG A 139 -4.50 7.46 -8.89
CA ARG A 139 -4.12 8.87 -8.69
C ARG A 139 -2.61 9.12 -8.83
N GLU A 140 -1.81 8.08 -8.74
CA GLU A 140 -0.36 8.12 -8.90
C GLU A 140 0.10 6.80 -9.57
N THR A 141 1.30 6.81 -10.12
CA THR A 141 1.96 5.61 -10.65
C THR A 141 2.47 4.73 -9.51
N LEU A 142 2.75 3.46 -9.80
CA LEU A 142 3.41 2.59 -8.84
C LEU A 142 4.84 3.11 -8.58
N ARG A 143 5.15 3.43 -7.32
CA ARG A 143 6.46 3.97 -6.92
C ARG A 143 7.60 2.94 -6.95
N PHE A 144 7.27 1.66 -6.80
CA PHE A 144 8.26 0.58 -6.68
C PHE A 144 8.33 -0.22 -7.98
N THR A 145 9.54 -0.55 -8.39
CA THR A 145 9.81 -1.49 -9.47
C THR A 145 9.93 -2.90 -8.89
N GLY A 146 9.48 -3.91 -9.63
CA GLY A 146 9.52 -5.30 -9.17
C GLY A 146 8.30 -6.10 -9.58
N ARG A 147 8.21 -7.34 -9.08
CA ARG A 147 7.12 -8.25 -9.41
C ARG A 147 5.89 -7.95 -8.55
N ILE A 148 4.78 -7.60 -9.18
CA ILE A 148 3.50 -7.45 -8.46
C ILE A 148 3.09 -8.83 -7.93
N LEU A 149 2.70 -8.96 -6.67
CA LEU A 149 2.25 -10.23 -6.08
C LEU A 149 0.74 -10.26 -5.91
N SER A 150 0.16 -9.15 -5.47
CA SER A 150 -1.27 -9.04 -5.24
C SER A 150 -1.72 -7.59 -5.22
N ALA A 151 -3.01 -7.38 -5.46
CA ALA A 151 -3.64 -6.09 -5.29
C ALA A 151 -4.89 -6.24 -4.42
N THR A 152 -5.00 -5.43 -3.37
CA THR A 152 -6.20 -5.38 -2.53
C THR A 152 -6.90 -4.04 -2.72
N VAL A 153 -8.11 -4.09 -3.27
CA VAL A 153 -8.98 -2.93 -3.41
C VAL A 153 -9.82 -2.80 -2.14
N SER A 154 -9.79 -1.63 -1.51
CA SER A 154 -10.50 -1.36 -0.25
C SER A 154 -11.10 0.04 -0.24
N ARG A 155 -12.20 0.19 0.50
CA ARG A 155 -12.88 1.47 0.66
C ARG A 155 -12.58 2.07 2.03
N VAL A 156 -12.15 3.32 2.04
CA VAL A 156 -12.02 4.12 3.26
C VAL A 156 -12.91 5.35 3.12
N ALA A 157 -13.90 5.47 4.00
CA ALA A 157 -15.00 6.43 3.88
C ALA A 157 -15.69 6.33 2.51
N ASP A 158 -15.48 7.29 1.63
CA ASP A 158 -16.06 7.38 0.29
C ASP A 158 -15.05 7.15 -0.85
N ARG A 159 -13.77 6.93 -0.54
CA ARG A 159 -12.73 6.71 -1.56
C ARG A 159 -12.29 5.25 -1.60
N TRP A 160 -12.02 4.79 -2.81
CA TRP A 160 -11.43 3.48 -3.07
C TRP A 160 -9.92 3.60 -3.20
N PHE A 161 -9.21 2.58 -2.71
CA PHE A 161 -7.76 2.49 -2.75
C PHE A 161 -7.35 1.10 -3.23
N ALA A 162 -6.29 1.01 -4.02
CA ALA A 162 -5.59 -0.22 -4.33
C ALA A 162 -4.29 -0.28 -3.52
N SER A 163 -4.15 -1.30 -2.69
CA SER A 163 -2.89 -1.65 -2.03
C SER A 163 -2.21 -2.72 -2.87
N ILE A 164 -1.10 -2.36 -3.51
CA ILE A 164 -0.38 -3.19 -4.47
C ILE A 164 0.88 -3.70 -3.78
N THR A 165 0.97 -5.01 -3.59
CA THR A 165 2.16 -5.65 -3.02
C THR A 165 3.13 -5.96 -4.14
N VAL A 166 4.35 -5.47 -3.98
CA VAL A 166 5.45 -5.61 -4.94
C VAL A 166 6.60 -6.34 -4.23
N ASP A 167 7.14 -7.33 -4.91
CA ASP A 167 8.41 -7.94 -4.58
C ASP A 167 9.51 -7.20 -5.32
N THR A 168 10.30 -6.43 -4.57
CA THR A 168 11.41 -5.62 -5.09
C THR A 168 12.73 -6.24 -4.64
N PRO A 169 13.81 -6.10 -5.43
CA PRO A 169 15.16 -6.41 -4.95
C PRO A 169 15.42 -5.71 -3.61
N ASP A 170 16.10 -6.41 -2.71
CA ASP A 170 16.51 -5.83 -1.43
C ASP A 170 17.68 -4.88 -1.65
N SER A 171 17.62 -3.68 -1.07
CA SER A 171 18.70 -2.68 -1.13
C SER A 171 19.64 -2.77 0.07
N SER A 172 19.58 -3.87 0.83
CA SER A 172 20.46 -4.17 1.98
C SER A 172 21.94 -4.34 1.61
N HIS A 173 22.29 -4.27 0.32
CA HIS A 173 23.67 -4.29 -0.18
C HIS A 173 24.31 -2.89 -0.28
N LEU A 174 23.62 -1.82 0.11
CA LEU A 174 24.25 -0.50 0.19
C LEU A 174 25.34 -0.54 1.28
N PRO A 175 26.56 -0.03 1.02
CA PRO A 175 27.63 -0.03 2.01
C PRO A 175 27.17 0.69 3.28
N GLU A 176 27.55 0.13 4.44
CA GLU A 176 27.33 0.80 5.72
C GLU A 176 27.95 2.20 5.66
N ALA A 177 27.22 3.20 6.14
CA ALA A 177 27.71 4.57 6.14
C ALA A 177 29.00 4.67 6.97
N GLU A 178 30.10 5.06 6.34
CA GLU A 178 31.45 5.07 6.91
C GLU A 178 31.66 6.07 8.07
N ASN A 179 30.68 6.94 8.37
CA ASN A 179 30.79 7.94 9.43
C ASN A 179 29.54 7.96 10.32
N GLN A 180 29.68 7.41 11.53
CA GLN A 180 28.61 7.24 12.50
C GLN A 180 28.63 8.34 13.57
N GLY A 181 28.00 9.47 13.27
CA GLY A 181 27.40 10.27 14.34
C GLY A 181 26.20 9.49 14.89
N ALA A 182 26.28 9.02 16.14
CA ALA A 182 25.12 8.40 16.80
C ALA A 182 24.16 9.49 17.26
N VAL A 183 22.96 9.54 16.66
CA VAL A 183 21.89 10.45 17.09
C VAL A 183 20.78 9.63 17.72
N GLY A 184 20.53 9.87 19.01
CA GLY A 184 19.38 9.33 19.71
C GLY A 184 18.10 9.98 19.18
N VAL A 185 17.07 9.16 18.93
CA VAL A 185 15.76 9.60 18.44
C VAL A 185 14.71 9.24 19.48
N ASP A 186 14.11 10.24 20.12
CA ASP A 186 12.97 10.07 21.03
C ASP A 186 11.65 10.43 20.34
N LEU A 187 10.66 9.55 20.45
CA LEU A 187 9.35 9.70 19.80
C LEU A 187 8.28 10.02 20.86
N GLY A 188 7.74 11.24 20.81
CA GLY A 188 6.81 11.74 21.82
C GLY A 188 5.37 11.94 21.35
N VAL A 189 4.49 12.23 22.32
CA VAL A 189 3.13 12.74 22.07
C VAL A 189 3.13 14.28 21.98
N SER A 190 4.03 14.93 22.72
CA SER A 190 4.18 16.39 22.77
C SER A 190 4.96 16.93 21.57
N ALA A 191 6.11 16.32 21.28
CA ALA A 191 6.91 16.49 20.06
C ALA A 191 6.86 15.21 19.23
N LEU A 192 6.91 15.32 17.91
CA LEU A 192 6.90 14.15 17.02
C LEU A 192 8.22 13.39 17.12
N VAL A 193 9.32 14.14 17.14
CA VAL A 193 10.68 13.64 17.30
C VAL A 193 11.49 14.64 18.11
N THR A 194 12.29 14.16 19.04
CA THR A 194 13.37 14.91 19.67
C THR A 194 14.68 14.17 19.39
N PHE A 195 15.66 14.87 18.82
CA PHE A 195 16.98 14.33 18.56
C PHE A 195 17.92 14.62 19.72
N SER A 196 18.89 13.75 19.98
CA SER A 196 19.94 13.99 20.98
C SER A 196 20.83 15.19 20.64
N THR A 197 20.76 15.69 19.41
CA THR A 197 21.38 16.95 18.95
C THR A 197 20.64 18.21 19.46
N GLY A 198 19.50 18.04 20.14
CA GLY A 198 18.66 19.13 20.63
C GLY A 198 17.60 19.62 19.64
N GLU A 199 17.61 19.13 18.40
CA GLU A 199 16.54 19.44 17.43
C GLU A 199 15.22 18.79 17.87
N VAL A 200 14.14 19.58 17.92
CA VAL A 200 12.80 19.12 18.27
C VAL A 200 11.84 19.39 17.12
N ILE A 201 11.28 18.33 16.55
CA ILE A 201 10.26 18.41 15.50
C ILE A 201 8.89 18.24 16.13
N THR A 202 8.06 19.27 16.03
CA THR A 202 6.67 19.20 16.52
C THR A 202 5.75 18.56 15.49
N GLY A 203 4.91 17.63 15.94
CA GLY A 203 3.94 16.96 15.08
C GLY A 203 2.66 17.78 14.92
N PRO A 204 1.92 17.61 13.80
CA PRO A 204 0.62 18.24 13.69
C PRO A 204 -0.32 17.68 14.75
N LYS A 205 -0.78 18.52 15.68
CA LYS A 205 -1.79 18.18 16.70
C LYS A 205 -3.20 18.09 16.09
N ALA A 206 -3.32 17.39 14.95
CA ALA A 206 -4.50 17.34 14.10
C ALA A 206 -5.76 16.86 14.83
N HIS A 207 -5.61 15.90 15.75
CA HIS A 207 -6.73 15.42 16.56
C HIS A 207 -7.24 16.51 17.51
N LYS A 208 -6.35 17.21 18.22
CA LYS A 208 -6.69 18.30 19.15
C LYS A 208 -7.43 19.42 18.40
N ILE A 209 -6.88 19.86 17.27
CA ILE A 209 -7.46 20.94 16.44
C ILE A 209 -8.87 20.57 15.93
N LEU A 210 -9.08 19.32 15.52
CA LEU A 210 -10.35 18.87 14.92
C LEU A 210 -11.32 18.21 15.92
N LEU A 211 -10.98 18.21 17.22
CA LEU A 211 -11.70 17.46 18.25
C LEU A 211 -13.14 17.95 18.42
N ASP A 212 -13.37 19.26 18.45
CA ASP A 212 -14.72 19.80 18.65
C ASP A 212 -15.63 19.51 17.46
N ARG A 213 -15.08 19.61 16.24
CA ARG A 213 -15.79 19.20 15.03
C ARG A 213 -16.12 17.70 15.07
N LEU A 214 -15.17 16.87 15.54
CA LEU A 214 -15.37 15.43 15.69
C LEU A 214 -16.49 15.13 16.69
N ARG A 215 -16.47 15.76 17.87
CA ARG A 215 -17.51 15.63 18.90
C ARG A 215 -18.88 16.05 18.39
N ARG A 216 -18.98 17.20 17.70
CA ARG A 216 -20.24 17.68 17.09
C ARG A 216 -20.79 16.68 16.07
N LEU A 217 -19.95 16.17 15.16
CA LEU A 217 -20.38 15.18 14.17
C LEU A 217 -20.77 13.83 14.80
N SER A 218 -20.06 13.40 15.84
CA SER A 218 -20.36 12.16 16.58
C SER A 218 -21.71 12.26 17.29
N ARG A 219 -21.97 13.35 18.04
CA ARG A 219 -23.27 13.64 18.66
C ARG A 219 -24.38 13.78 17.62
N GLY A 220 -24.08 14.42 16.49
CA GLY A 220 -25.02 14.54 15.38
C GLY A 220 -25.41 13.18 14.79
N LEU A 221 -24.47 12.23 14.71
CA LEU A 221 -24.72 10.87 14.23
C LEU A 221 -25.51 10.02 15.24
N SER A 222 -25.21 10.12 16.53
CA SER A 222 -25.85 9.30 17.57
C SER A 222 -27.36 9.56 17.65
N ARG A 223 -27.77 10.84 17.55
CA ARG A 223 -29.18 11.27 17.58
C ARG A 223 -29.99 10.90 16.34
N LYS A 224 -29.39 10.35 15.28
CA LYS A 224 -30.10 10.04 14.02
C LYS A 224 -30.61 8.61 14.03
N VAL A 225 -31.85 8.41 13.57
CA VAL A 225 -32.51 7.09 13.50
C VAL A 225 -31.65 6.08 12.74
N LYS A 226 -31.43 4.89 13.32
CA LYS A 226 -30.68 3.78 12.69
C LYS A 226 -31.32 3.42 11.35
N GLY A 227 -30.50 3.16 10.33
CA GLY A 227 -30.96 2.84 8.97
C GLY A 227 -31.37 4.04 8.09
N SER A 228 -31.74 5.19 8.68
CA SER A 228 -32.21 6.36 7.93
C SER A 228 -31.19 6.92 6.93
N ARG A 229 -31.68 7.52 5.83
CA ARG A 229 -30.85 8.23 4.83
C ARG A 229 -30.01 9.33 5.47
N ASN A 230 -30.58 10.05 6.44
CA ASN A 230 -29.89 11.12 7.17
C ASN A 230 -28.75 10.58 8.05
N ARG A 231 -28.93 9.43 8.71
CA ARG A 231 -27.84 8.77 9.45
C ARG A 231 -26.72 8.32 8.51
N LYS A 232 -27.03 7.80 7.31
CA LYS A 232 -26.02 7.44 6.30
C LYS A 232 -25.19 8.67 5.89
N LYS A 233 -25.83 9.81 5.61
CA LYS A 233 -25.15 11.09 5.31
C LYS A 233 -24.26 11.55 6.48
N ALA A 234 -24.77 11.53 7.71
CA ALA A 234 -24.01 11.90 8.91
C ALA A 234 -22.78 10.99 9.14
N LYS A 235 -22.95 9.67 8.95
CA LYS A 235 -21.86 8.69 9.07
C LYS A 235 -20.77 8.96 8.04
N ALA A 236 -21.14 9.28 6.80
CA ALA A 236 -20.17 9.63 5.76
C ALA A 236 -19.37 10.90 6.12
N LYS A 237 -20.04 11.95 6.63
CA LYS A 237 -19.37 13.17 7.10
C LYS A 237 -18.36 12.87 8.22
N LEU A 238 -18.76 12.08 9.21
CA LEU A 238 -17.87 11.67 10.31
C LEU A 238 -16.67 10.86 9.81
N ALA A 239 -16.91 9.90 8.91
CA ALA A 239 -15.85 9.08 8.32
C ALA A 239 -14.83 9.92 7.53
N ARG A 240 -15.28 10.91 6.76
CA ARG A 240 -14.39 11.85 6.05
C ARG A 240 -13.50 12.64 7.01
N LEU A 241 -14.02 13.06 8.16
CA LEU A 241 -13.23 13.78 9.15
C LEU A 241 -12.15 12.87 9.77
N HIS A 242 -12.48 11.62 10.09
CA HIS A 242 -11.49 10.65 10.55
C HIS A 242 -10.38 10.42 9.52
N VAL A 243 -10.74 10.28 8.24
CA VAL A 243 -9.76 10.16 7.15
C VAL A 243 -8.88 11.38 7.07
N ARG A 244 -9.43 12.60 7.17
CA ARG A 244 -8.64 13.84 7.19
C ARG A 244 -7.62 13.86 8.32
N ILE A 245 -8.03 13.51 9.54
CA ILE A 245 -7.11 13.44 10.70
C ILE A 245 -6.00 12.41 10.44
N SER A 246 -6.35 11.24 9.92
CA SER A 246 -5.38 10.19 9.58
C SER A 246 -4.38 10.65 8.53
N ASN A 247 -4.85 11.29 7.45
CA ASN A 247 -4.00 11.76 6.36
C ASN A 247 -3.04 12.86 6.81
N ILE A 248 -3.46 13.79 7.66
CA ILE A 248 -2.57 14.83 8.22
C ILE A 248 -1.44 14.19 9.02
N ARG A 249 -1.77 13.20 9.87
CA ARG A 249 -0.77 12.48 10.67
C ARG A 249 0.20 11.70 9.79
N GLN A 250 -0.32 10.95 8.80
CA GLN A 250 0.50 10.18 7.87
C GLN A 250 1.41 11.08 7.03
N ASN A 251 0.91 12.22 6.55
CA ASN A 251 1.71 13.17 5.79
C ASN A 251 2.89 13.70 6.59
N ALA A 252 2.69 14.07 7.86
CA ALA A 252 3.80 14.52 8.71
C ALA A 252 4.84 13.41 8.94
N MET A 253 4.41 12.17 9.16
CA MET A 253 5.34 11.03 9.26
C MET A 253 6.14 10.84 7.98
N HIS A 254 5.49 10.90 6.81
CA HIS A 254 6.18 10.75 5.53
C HIS A 254 7.18 11.88 5.29
N GLN A 255 6.79 13.14 5.54
CA GLN A 255 7.69 14.29 5.39
C GLN A 255 8.90 14.19 6.32
N LEU A 256 8.70 13.74 7.56
CA LEU A 256 9.78 13.50 8.52
C LEU A 256 10.75 12.43 7.99
N THR A 257 10.25 11.30 7.46
CA THR A 257 11.12 10.22 6.97
C THR A 257 11.82 10.52 5.65
N THR A 258 11.30 11.46 4.86
CA THR A 258 11.84 11.80 3.53
C THR A 258 12.76 13.00 3.56
N LYS A 259 12.62 13.89 4.56
CA LYS A 259 13.54 15.01 4.72
C LYS A 259 14.92 14.48 5.10
N PRO A 260 15.99 14.79 4.34
CA PRO A 260 17.34 14.55 4.81
C PRO A 260 17.58 15.47 6.01
N HIS A 261 17.59 14.91 7.21
CA HIS A 261 18.04 15.62 8.39
C HIS A 261 19.56 15.62 8.36
N THR A 262 20.15 16.68 7.80
CA THR A 262 21.59 16.94 7.92
C THR A 262 21.88 17.40 9.34
N SER A 263 21.98 16.45 10.26
CA SER A 263 22.34 16.70 11.66
C SER A 263 23.71 16.11 11.96
N VAL A 264 24.74 16.59 11.27
CA VAL A 264 26.10 16.56 11.80
C VAL A 264 26.64 17.98 11.65
N PRO A 265 26.67 18.78 12.72
CA PRO A 265 27.55 19.94 12.74
C PRO A 265 28.97 19.37 12.64
N HIS A 266 29.66 19.61 11.52
CA HIS A 266 31.11 19.53 11.57
C HIS A 266 31.56 20.53 12.63
N HIS A 267 32.00 20.04 13.79
CA HIS A 267 32.79 20.83 14.71
C HIS A 267 34.02 21.31 13.93
N ARG A 268 33.96 22.52 13.38
CA ARG A 268 35.16 23.28 13.04
C ARG A 268 35.87 23.52 14.36
N HIS A 269 36.88 22.70 14.65
CA HIS A 269 37.90 23.07 15.60
C HIS A 269 38.51 24.39 15.12
N GLN A 270 38.13 25.50 15.75
CA GLN A 270 38.97 26.69 15.81
C GLN A 270 40.21 26.31 16.61
N GLY A 271 41.38 26.46 15.99
CA GLY A 271 42.67 26.27 16.65
C GLY A 271 43.70 25.61 15.75
N PHE A 272 44.21 26.36 14.77
CA PHE A 272 45.65 26.42 14.47
C PHE A 272 45.88 27.54 13.45
N GLU A 273 45.96 28.77 13.94
CA GLU A 273 46.75 29.80 13.27
C GLU A 273 48.22 29.38 13.34
N ARG A 274 48.81 29.03 12.19
CA ARG A 274 50.20 29.33 11.78
C ARG A 274 50.57 28.45 10.58
N ALA A 275 50.46 29.04 9.39
CA ALA A 275 51.47 28.97 8.33
C ALA A 275 50.96 29.79 7.14
N ARG A 276 51.34 31.07 7.09
CA ARG A 276 51.44 31.77 5.82
C ARG A 276 52.65 31.17 5.10
N HIS A 277 52.49 30.68 3.88
CA HIS A 277 53.30 31.02 2.70
C HIS A 277 52.93 30.11 1.53
N GLY A 278 52.62 30.73 0.39
CA GLY A 278 52.74 30.09 -0.93
C GLY A 278 51.46 29.99 -1.76
N GLN A 279 51.35 30.90 -2.74
CA GLN A 279 50.69 30.72 -4.06
C GLN A 279 49.16 30.67 -4.03
N GLU A 280 48.43 31.75 -4.33
CA GLU A 280 48.34 32.51 -5.60
C GLU A 280 47.83 31.67 -6.78
N GLN A 281 46.81 32.23 -7.46
CA GLN A 281 46.28 31.95 -8.80
C GLN A 281 44.94 31.20 -8.95
N ALA A 282 43.94 32.03 -9.31
CA ALA A 282 43.05 31.90 -10.46
C ALA A 282 41.96 30.80 -10.47
N LEU A 283 40.69 31.23 -10.43
CA LEU A 283 39.90 31.37 -11.66
C LEU A 283 38.54 32.01 -11.42
N VAL A 284 38.30 33.05 -12.21
CA VAL A 284 37.10 33.85 -12.34
C VAL A 284 36.12 33.20 -13.32
N ALA A 285 34.84 33.41 -13.01
CA ALA A 285 33.61 33.31 -13.79
C ALA A 285 33.61 33.19 -15.33
N CYS A 286 32.62 32.45 -15.85
CA CYS A 286 31.62 32.82 -16.89
C CYS A 286 30.76 31.57 -17.18
N ARG A 287 29.43 31.48 -17.08
CA ARG A 287 28.27 32.25 -17.58
C ARG A 287 28.10 32.24 -19.12
N VAL A 288 26.93 31.74 -19.54
CA VAL A 288 26.23 31.88 -20.86
C VAL A 288 26.83 31.01 -21.99
N GLY A 289 26.10 30.32 -22.87
CA GLY A 289 24.69 30.15 -23.19
C GLY A 289 24.55 29.69 -24.65
N TYR A 290 23.53 28.86 -24.92
CA TYR A 290 22.81 28.60 -26.19
C TYR A 290 23.55 28.29 -27.52
N GLY A 291 22.99 27.31 -28.26
CA GLY A 291 23.06 27.32 -29.74
C GLY A 291 22.93 25.97 -30.42
N LEU A 292 21.72 25.62 -30.86
CA LEU A 292 21.46 24.56 -31.87
C LEU A 292 22.13 24.91 -33.21
N LEU A 293 22.59 23.89 -33.95
CA LEU A 293 22.47 23.80 -35.41
C LEU A 293 22.58 22.34 -35.88
N ARG A 294 22.03 22.08 -37.06
CA ARG A 294 21.37 20.84 -37.52
C ARG A 294 21.99 20.41 -38.86
N VAL A 295 22.05 19.08 -39.10
CA VAL A 295 22.12 18.31 -40.39
C VAL A 295 23.32 18.52 -41.37
N PRO A 296 23.52 17.66 -42.40
CA PRO A 296 23.40 16.19 -42.54
C PRO A 296 24.57 15.48 -43.31
N ALA A 297 24.57 14.14 -43.22
CA ALA A 297 24.93 13.07 -44.19
C ALA A 297 25.94 13.27 -45.35
N ALA A 298 26.90 12.33 -45.46
CA ALA A 298 27.46 11.74 -46.70
C ALA A 298 28.31 10.48 -46.34
N THR A 299 27.88 9.25 -46.69
CA THR A 299 28.27 8.37 -47.83
C THR A 299 29.71 7.82 -47.87
N GLY A 300 29.81 6.50 -48.13
CA GLY A 300 30.94 5.82 -48.80
C GLY A 300 31.94 5.14 -47.87
N ILE A 301 31.85 3.84 -47.57
CA ILE A 301 32.32 2.66 -48.36
C ILE A 301 33.85 2.55 -48.49
N GLN A 302 34.39 1.44 -47.94
CA GLN A 302 35.42 0.49 -48.45
C GLN A 302 36.65 0.20 -47.57
N GLY A 303 37.00 -1.09 -47.53
CA GLY A 303 38.24 -1.67 -47.01
C GLY A 303 38.14 -2.13 -45.55
N GLY A 304 38.49 -3.34 -45.13
CA GLY A 304 39.11 -4.48 -45.82
C GLY A 304 39.13 -5.66 -44.86
N THR A 305 39.07 -6.86 -45.44
CA THR A 305 39.10 -8.17 -44.80
C THR A 305 40.46 -8.51 -44.19
N ALA A 306 40.48 -9.11 -43.00
CA ALA A 306 41.59 -9.96 -42.56
C ALA A 306 41.09 -11.10 -41.65
N ARG A 307 41.61 -12.29 -41.93
CA ARG A 307 41.28 -13.63 -41.43
C ARG A 307 41.83 -13.92 -40.02
N ARG A 308 41.20 -14.88 -39.33
CA ARG A 308 41.74 -16.14 -38.75
C ARG A 308 40.85 -16.56 -37.57
N GLY A 309 40.14 -17.68 -37.66
CA GLY A 309 40.59 -18.99 -37.18
C GLY A 309 39.82 -19.28 -35.87
N ASP A 310 39.46 -20.49 -35.46
CA ASP A 310 39.73 -21.87 -35.88
C ASP A 310 38.86 -22.77 -34.95
N ARG A 311 38.41 -23.94 -35.45
CA ARG A 311 37.84 -25.13 -34.76
C ARG A 311 36.51 -24.98 -34.00
N GLY A 312 35.49 -25.83 -34.17
CA GLY A 312 35.46 -27.22 -34.65
C GLY A 312 35.44 -28.18 -33.46
N GLY A 313 34.25 -28.69 -33.12
CA GLY A 313 33.97 -29.62 -32.02
C GLY A 313 32.53 -29.52 -31.56
#